data_AF-A0A2H3B8S9-F1
#
_entry.id   AF-A0A2H3B8S9-F1
#
_cell.length_a   1.000
_cell.length_b   1.000
_cell.length_c   1.000
_cell.angle_alpha   90.00
_cell.angle_beta   90.00
_cell.angle_gamma   90.00
#
_symmetry.space_group_name_H-M   'P 1'
#
loop_
_entity.id
_entity.type
_entity.pdbx_description
1 polymer ?
#
loop_
_entity_poly.entity_id
_entity_poly.type
_entity_poly.pdbx_seq_one_letter_code
_entity_poly.pdbx_strand_id
1 'polypeptide(L)' 'HIPRPSNAYIIFRSEFVALHKESLSKTQQKASKLAGAAWRQLPKEIQDHYKGLAKERKEEHARAYPGYKYKPRRSK' A
#
# COMPACT_ATOMS: atom_id res chain seq x y z
N HIS A 1 -4.02 -8.69 -16.87
CA HIS A 1 -3.87 -7.29 -16.42
C HIS A 1 -2.86 -7.30 -15.27
N ILE A 2 -1.72 -6.62 -15.39
CA ILE A 2 -0.69 -6.60 -14.34
C ILE A 2 -1.06 -5.54 -13.29
N PRO A 3 -1.20 -5.90 -11.99
CA PRO A 3 -1.54 -4.95 -10.95
C PRO A 3 -0.43 -3.90 -10.75
N ARG A 4 -0.76 -2.76 -10.15
CA ARG A 4 0.23 -1.73 -9.87
C ARG A 4 1.14 -2.18 -8.72
N PRO A 5 2.43 -1.80 -8.70
CA PRO A 5 3.24 -1.97 -7.51
C PRO A 5 2.64 -1.17 -6.34
N SER A 6 2.60 -1.78 -5.15
CA SER A 6 2.10 -1.16 -3.93
C SER A 6 2.98 0.03 -3.53
N ASN A 7 2.36 1.15 -3.18
CA ASN A 7 3.06 2.29 -2.57
C ASN A 7 3.24 2.08 -1.06
N ALA A 8 3.99 2.97 -0.41
CA ALA A 8 4.33 2.87 1.02
C ALA A 8 3.08 2.72 1.91
N TYR A 9 2.04 3.52 1.66
CA TYR A 9 0.79 3.47 2.41
C TYR A 9 0.03 2.15 2.19
N ILE A 10 0.03 1.60 0.98
CA ILE A 10 -0.66 0.34 0.68
C ILE A 10 0.04 -0.83 1.39
N ILE A 11 1.37 -0.81 1.46
CA ILE A 11 2.16 -1.81 2.22
C ILE A 11 1.78 -1.71 3.70
N PHE A 12 1.92 -0.51 4.29
CA PHE A 12 1.55 -0.27 5.69
C PHE A 12 0.11 -0.64 6.01
N ARG A 13 -0.86 -0.23 5.19
CA ARG A 13 -2.28 -0.55 5.42
C ARG A 13 -2.51 -2.05 5.44
N SER A 14 -1.84 -2.80 4.57
CA SER A 14 -1.99 -4.27 4.49
C SER A 14 -1.52 -4.92 5.80
N GLU A 15 -0.37 -4.48 6.32
CA GLU A 15 0.14 -4.93 7.62
C GLU A 15 -0.74 -4.47 8.78
N PHE A 16 -1.14 -3.21 8.81
CA PHE A 16 -2.02 -2.65 9.83
C PHE A 16 -3.33 -3.44 9.93
N VAL A 17 -3.94 -3.78 8.80
CA VAL A 17 -5.16 -4.58 8.75
C VAL A 17 -4.93 -6.02 9.17
N ALA A 18 -3.78 -6.61 8.84
CA ALA A 18 -3.43 -7.95 9.28
C ALA A 18 -3.24 -8.01 10.81
N LEU A 19 -2.58 -7.01 11.39
CA LEU A 19 -2.35 -6.91 12.84
C LEU A 19 -3.65 -6.66 13.62
N HIS A 20 -4.56 -5.85 13.07
CA HIS A 20 -5.81 -5.47 13.72
C HIS A 20 -7.01 -6.25 13.16
N LYS A 21 -6.77 -7.45 12.61
CA LYS A 21 -7.80 -8.23 11.92
C LYS A 21 -9.00 -8.58 12.83
N GLU A 22 -8.75 -8.73 14.12
CA GLU A 22 -9.78 -9.05 15.12
C GLU A 22 -10.60 -7.81 15.54
N SER A 23 -10.00 -6.62 15.56
CA SER A 23 -10.64 -5.38 16.00
C SER A 23 -11.24 -4.57 14.83
N LEU A 24 -10.65 -4.67 13.65
CA LEU A 24 -11.20 -4.13 12.42
C LEU A 24 -12.24 -5.11 11.89
N SER A 25 -13.53 -4.80 12.11
CA SER A 25 -14.63 -5.54 11.49
C SER A 25 -14.40 -5.68 9.98
N LYS A 26 -15.08 -6.64 9.33
CA LYS A 26 -15.03 -6.94 7.87
C LYS A 26 -15.19 -5.71 6.94
N THR A 27 -15.48 -4.53 7.49
CA THR A 27 -15.63 -3.27 6.80
C THR A 27 -14.28 -2.62 6.47
N GLN A 28 -13.85 -2.80 5.21
CA GLN A 28 -12.65 -2.17 4.65
C GLN A 28 -12.62 -0.64 4.78
N GLN A 29 -13.79 0.02 4.87
CA GLN A 29 -13.88 1.47 5.08
C GLN A 29 -13.33 1.91 6.45
N LYS A 30 -13.67 1.19 7.54
CA LYS A 30 -13.17 1.50 8.89
C LYS A 30 -11.67 1.30 8.96
N ALA A 31 -11.19 0.18 8.41
CA ALA A 31 -9.77 -0.12 8.27
C ALA A 31 -9.00 1.01 7.58
N SER A 32 -9.49 1.53 6.44
CA SER A 32 -8.82 2.62 5.73
C SER A 32 -8.83 3.94 6.50
N LYS A 33 -9.90 4.25 7.25
CA LYS A 33 -9.94 5.46 8.10
C LYS A 33 -8.90 5.38 9.22
N LEU A 34 -8.84 4.25 9.93
CA LEU A 34 -7.92 4.05 11.04
C LEU A 34 -6.46 3.97 10.58
N ALA A 35 -6.19 3.21 9.52
CA ALA A 35 -4.85 3.14 8.92
C ALA A 35 -4.40 4.54 8.43
N GLY A 36 -5.30 5.32 7.83
CA GLY A 36 -4.98 6.68 7.40
C GLY A 36 -4.66 7.63 8.56
N ALA A 37 -5.31 7.46 9.71
CA ALA A 37 -5.00 8.22 10.92
C ALA A 37 -3.65 7.79 11.50
N ALA A 38 -3.43 6.48 11.67
CA ALA A 38 -2.19 5.91 12.18
C ALA A 38 -0.99 6.29 11.31
N TRP A 39 -1.10 6.18 9.98
CA TRP A 39 -0.03 6.52 9.04
C TRP A 39 0.48 7.96 9.21
N ARG A 40 -0.42 8.92 9.45
CA ARG A 40 -0.04 10.33 9.65
C ARG A 40 0.65 10.57 10.98
N GLN A 41 0.40 9.72 11.97
CA GLN A 41 1.00 9.80 13.31
C GLN A 41 2.31 9.00 13.40
N LEU A 42 2.62 8.17 12.42
CA LEU A 42 3.87 7.40 12.43
C LEU A 42 5.09 8.33 12.39
N PRO A 43 6.16 7.98 13.14
CA PRO A 43 7.44 8.66 13.02
C PRO A 43 7.95 8.65 11.59
N LYS A 44 8.69 9.71 11.23
CA LYS A 44 9.27 9.84 9.89
C LYS A 44 10.14 8.64 9.50
N GLU A 45 10.88 8.08 10.46
CA GLU A 45 11.73 6.91 10.26
C GLU A 45 10.93 5.69 9.79
N ILE A 46 9.76 5.45 10.40
CA ILE A 46 8.87 4.35 10.03
C ILE A 46 8.25 4.61 8.66
N GLN A 47 7.81 5.84 8.38
CA GLN A 47 7.32 6.20 7.05
C GLN A 47 8.39 6.01 5.97
N ASP A 48 9.64 6.35 6.29
CA ASP A 48 10.78 6.21 5.39
C ASP A 48 11.15 4.74 5.16
N HIS A 49 11.02 3.89 6.17
CA HIS A 49 11.11 2.43 6.01
C HIS A 49 10.11 1.91 4.96
N TYR A 50 8.83 2.27 5.08
CA TYR A 50 7.81 1.88 4.09
C TYR A 50 8.02 2.51 2.70
N LYS A 51 8.61 3.70 2.61
CA LYS A 51 9.04 4.28 1.33
C LYS A 51 10.17 3.48 0.69
N GLY A 52 11.12 2.97 1.49
CA GLY A 52 12.15 2.04 1.04
C GLY A 52 11.54 0.78 0.44
N LEU A 53 10.64 0.12 1.16
CA LEU A 53 9.92 -1.06 0.67
C LEU A 53 9.14 -0.77 -0.61
N ALA A 54 8.46 0.38 -0.70
CA ALA A 54 7.75 0.77 -1.91
C ALA A 54 8.67 0.99 -3.12
N LYS A 55 9.89 1.51 -2.89
CA LYS A 55 10.91 1.66 -3.92
C LYS A 55 11.38 0.30 -4.41
N GLU A 56 11.69 -0.62 -3.50
CA GLU A 56 12.09 -2.00 -3.83
C GLU A 56 10.99 -2.72 -4.63
N ARG A 57 9.73 -2.64 -4.21
CA ARG A 57 8.61 -3.25 -4.95
C ARG A 57 8.41 -2.64 -6.33
N LYS A 58 8.67 -1.34 -6.49
CA LYS A 58 8.63 -0.68 -7.80
C LYS A 58 9.74 -1.20 -8.71
N GLU A 59 10.96 -1.35 -8.18
CA GLU A 59 12.11 -1.86 -8.92
C GLU A 59 11.93 -3.34 -9.29
N GLU A 60 11.50 -4.17 -8.35
CA GLU A 60 11.16 -5.57 -8.58
C GLU A 60 10.09 -5.70 -9.66
N HIS A 61 9.01 -4.91 -9.56
CA HIS A 61 7.97 -4.90 -10.58
C HIS A 61 8.49 -4.45 -11.95
N ALA A 62 9.40 -3.47 -12.01
CA ALA A 62 10.01 -3.03 -13.26
C ALA A 62 10.91 -4.12 -13.88
N ARG A 63 11.64 -4.88 -13.05
CA ARG A 63 12.45 -6.02 -13.50
C ARG A 63 11.58 -7.20 -13.95
N ALA A 64 10.53 -7.52 -13.20
CA ALA A 64 9.63 -8.64 -13.49
C ALA A 64 8.74 -8.36 -14.72
N TYR A 65 8.40 -7.09 -14.96
CA TYR A 65 7.54 -6.67 -16.06
C TYR A 65 8.20 -5.55 -16.88
N PRO A 66 9.25 -5.87 -17.64
CA PRO A 66 9.88 -4.90 -18.53
C PRO A 66 8.84 -4.41 -19.55
N GLY A 67 8.73 -3.09 -19.74
CA GLY A 67 7.72 -2.48 -20.61
C GLY A 67 6.34 -2.31 -19.97
N TYR A 68 6.17 -2.59 -18.68
CA TYR A 68 4.92 -2.28 -17.98
C TYR A 68 4.58 -0.78 -18.07
N LYS A 69 3.36 -0.50 -18.55
CA LYS A 69 2.79 0.86 -18.57
C LYS A 69 1.40 0.83 -17.97
N TYR A 70 1.18 1.66 -16.96
CA TYR A 70 -0.14 1.82 -16.36
C TYR A 70 -1.13 2.41 -17.38
N LYS A 71 -2.18 1.64 -17.67
CA LYS A 71 -3.28 2.05 -18.55
C LYS A 71 -4.59 1.97 -17.76
N PRO A 72 -5.04 3.05 -17.10
CA PRO A 72 -6.31 3.06 -16.39
C PRO A 72 -7.45 2.84 -17.39
N ARG A 73 -8.35 1.88 -17.11
CA ARG A 73 -9.66 1.86 -17.77
C ARG A 73 -10.45 3.03 -17.21
N ARG A 74 -10.77 4.02 -18.05
CA ARG A 74 -11.81 5.00 -17.71
C ARG A 74 -13.13 4.23 -17.70
N SER A 75 -13.79 4.15 -16.54
CA SER A 75 -15.21 3.77 -16.52
C SER A 75 -15.98 4.93 -17.15
N LYS A 76 -16.83 4.61 -18.14
CA LYS A 76 -17.89 5.52 -18.61
C LYS A 76 -18.92 5.69 -17.50
#